data_AF-A0AAD5K5Y5-F1
#
_entry.id   AF-A0AAD5K5Y5-F1
#
_cell.length_a   1.000
_cell.length_b   1.000
_cell.length_c   1.000
_cell.angle_alpha   90.00
_cell.angle_beta   90.00
_cell.angle_gamma   90.00
#
_symmetry.space_group_name_H-M   'P 1'
#
loop_
_entity.id
_entity.type
_entity.pdbx_description
1 polymer ?
#
loop_
_entity_poly.entity_id
_entity_poly.type
_entity_poly.pdbx_seq_one_letter_code
_entity_poly.pdbx_strand_id
1 'polypeptide(L)'
;MDVDDSIESTIANCFSHYKNSVFKIGLEEAHAQYATLYQDLNEHRWKLELLREFYYIQFTVAKCRNQDQAGRQIRNGVNLLTNNEWIHEHATHIVSMLDWFDNLEQEDRFNQRQGTLQDVVEGFVYLTTRCELIKCVIQNDPISVPEMLNRLLLSAGRLISKRQLHISEMLYTVIEEDPQYATWIRYQLLERELLPELIVRITVTFCTDEIVFLNGVFCDLPSWFMVQSANSISHFMKVKGRIFGEIERSMIEDDTVQLAMAIRALAGLVGYLGIKLNDVEIV
;
A
#
# COMPACT_ATOMS: atom_id res chain seq x y z
N MET A 1 -25.80 -17.25 -26.65
CA MET A 1 -25.43 -15.83 -26.49
C MET A 1 -26.19 -15.37 -25.29
N ASP A 2 -25.52 -15.48 -24.16
CA ASP A 2 -26.11 -15.25 -22.85
C ASP A 2 -26.34 -13.74 -22.66
N VAL A 3 -27.40 -13.40 -21.94
CA VAL A 3 -27.85 -12.01 -21.73
C VAL A 3 -26.75 -11.15 -21.07
N ASP A 4 -25.85 -11.77 -20.29
CA ASP A 4 -24.70 -11.10 -19.66
C ASP A 4 -23.67 -10.58 -20.68
N ASP A 5 -23.35 -11.33 -21.74
CA ASP A 5 -22.41 -10.89 -22.78
C ASP A 5 -22.89 -9.59 -23.47
N SER A 6 -24.21 -9.44 -23.60
CA SER A 6 -24.82 -8.24 -24.20
C SER A 6 -24.71 -7.02 -23.28
N ILE A 7 -24.81 -7.21 -21.97
CA ILE A 7 -24.73 -6.12 -20.99
C ILE A 7 -23.27 -5.67 -20.82
N GLU A 8 -22.33 -6.60 -20.73
CA GLU A 8 -20.91 -6.27 -20.60
C GLU A 8 -20.38 -5.55 -21.84
N SER A 9 -20.79 -5.99 -23.04
CA SER A 9 -20.49 -5.25 -24.28
C SER A 9 -21.07 -3.84 -24.27
N THR A 10 -22.30 -3.66 -23.76
CA THR A 10 -22.92 -2.33 -23.63
C THR A 10 -22.14 -1.43 -22.68
N ILE A 11 -21.75 -1.95 -21.51
CA ILE A 11 -20.95 -1.21 -20.51
C ILE A 11 -19.58 -0.84 -21.08
N ALA A 12 -18.89 -1.77 -21.75
CA ALA A 12 -17.59 -1.52 -22.38
C ALA A 12 -17.69 -0.42 -23.45
N ASN A 13 -18.74 -0.44 -24.28
CA ASN A 13 -19.00 0.61 -25.25
C ASN A 13 -19.27 1.96 -24.58
N CYS A 14 -20.10 2.00 -23.54
CA CYS A 14 -20.35 3.21 -22.75
C CYS A 14 -19.07 3.76 -22.12
N PHE A 15 -18.21 2.89 -21.59
CA PHE A 15 -16.92 3.25 -21.02
C PHE A 15 -15.97 3.82 -22.08
N SER A 16 -15.91 3.22 -23.28
CA SER A 16 -15.14 3.77 -24.41
C SER A 16 -15.65 5.15 -24.85
N HIS A 17 -16.97 5.34 -24.90
CA HIS A 17 -17.58 6.65 -25.16
C HIS A 17 -17.20 7.69 -24.09
N TYR A 18 -17.23 7.30 -22.81
CA TYR A 18 -16.79 8.14 -21.71
C TYR A 18 -15.33 8.57 -21.88
N LYS A 19 -14.40 7.64 -22.15
CA LYS A 19 -12.99 7.96 -22.40
C LYS A 19 -12.83 8.95 -23.55
N ASN A 20 -13.51 8.71 -24.66
CA ASN A 20 -13.50 9.61 -25.82
C ASN A 20 -14.05 11.00 -25.48
N SER A 21 -15.08 11.09 -24.62
CA SER A 21 -15.59 12.35 -24.10
C SER A 21 -14.55 13.08 -23.24
N VAL A 22 -13.83 12.38 -22.35
CA VAL A 22 -12.76 12.98 -21.53
C VAL A 22 -11.72 13.68 -22.41
N PHE A 23 -11.35 13.11 -23.55
CA PHE A 23 -10.43 13.75 -24.51
C PHE A 23 -11.03 15.00 -25.19
N LYS A 24 -12.33 15.00 -25.45
CA LYS A 24 -12.99 16.08 -26.20
C LYS A 24 -13.36 17.27 -25.33
N ILE A 25 -13.88 17.01 -24.14
CA ILE A 25 -14.50 18.04 -23.29
C ILE A 25 -13.84 18.21 -21.93
N GLY A 26 -12.87 17.37 -21.56
CA GLY A 26 -12.21 17.40 -20.25
C GLY A 26 -12.73 16.34 -19.28
N LEU A 27 -11.90 16.00 -18.28
CA LEU A 27 -12.22 14.94 -17.31
C LEU A 27 -13.42 15.31 -16.44
N GLU A 28 -13.43 16.52 -15.88
CA GLU A 28 -14.44 16.97 -14.93
C GLU A 28 -15.81 17.08 -15.63
N GLU A 29 -15.85 17.66 -16.83
CA GLU A 29 -17.06 17.82 -17.64
C GLU A 29 -17.61 16.47 -18.10
N ALA A 30 -16.76 15.58 -18.61
CA ALA A 30 -17.19 14.23 -18.99
C ALA A 30 -17.66 13.43 -17.77
N HIS A 31 -17.00 13.56 -16.63
CA HIS A 31 -17.38 12.86 -15.41
C HIS A 31 -18.71 13.39 -14.84
N ALA A 32 -18.97 14.70 -14.91
CA ALA A 32 -20.27 15.25 -14.55
C ALA A 32 -21.38 14.82 -15.54
N GLN A 33 -21.09 14.86 -16.85
CA GLN A 33 -22.05 14.51 -17.89
C GLN A 33 -22.47 13.03 -17.77
N TYR A 34 -21.51 12.12 -17.57
CA TYR A 34 -21.76 10.68 -17.54
C TYR A 34 -22.25 10.18 -16.17
N ALA A 35 -22.30 11.03 -15.15
CA ALA A 35 -22.89 10.69 -13.85
C ALA A 35 -24.40 10.46 -13.93
N THR A 36 -25.10 11.12 -14.86
CA THR A 36 -26.57 11.13 -14.95
C THR A 36 -27.12 10.38 -16.18
N LEU A 37 -26.28 10.04 -17.15
CA LEU A 37 -26.71 9.64 -18.50
C LEU A 37 -27.16 8.19 -18.69
N TYR A 38 -27.01 7.30 -17.69
CA TYR A 38 -27.25 5.87 -17.88
C TYR A 38 -28.31 5.33 -16.92
N GLN A 39 -29.57 5.69 -17.18
CA GLN A 39 -30.73 5.09 -16.53
C GLN A 39 -31.00 3.66 -17.05
N ASP A 40 -30.58 3.36 -18.27
CA ASP A 40 -30.87 2.09 -18.96
C ASP A 40 -30.06 0.89 -18.45
N LEU A 41 -29.01 1.12 -17.64
CA LEU A 41 -28.17 0.06 -17.08
C LEU A 41 -28.74 -0.58 -15.80
N ASN A 42 -29.88 -0.09 -15.29
CA ASN A 42 -30.61 -0.64 -14.13
C ASN A 42 -29.65 -1.06 -12.99
N GLU A 43 -29.68 -2.35 -12.63
CA GLU A 43 -28.92 -2.96 -11.52
C GLU A 43 -27.40 -3.04 -11.77
N HIS A 44 -26.93 -2.84 -13.01
CA HIS A 44 -25.50 -2.91 -13.37
C HIS A 44 -24.84 -1.53 -13.48
N ARG A 45 -25.55 -0.45 -13.15
CA ARG A 45 -25.01 0.92 -13.21
C ARG A 45 -23.70 1.07 -12.43
N TRP A 46 -23.59 0.39 -11.30
CA TRP A 46 -22.39 0.42 -10.45
C TRP A 46 -21.14 -0.07 -11.18
N LYS A 47 -21.24 -1.01 -12.13
CA LYS A 47 -20.10 -1.51 -12.92
C LYS A 47 -19.48 -0.36 -13.72
N LEU A 48 -20.30 0.40 -14.45
CA LEU A 48 -19.83 1.54 -15.22
C LEU A 48 -19.31 2.67 -14.32
N GLU A 49 -19.99 2.93 -13.20
CA GLU A 49 -19.53 3.93 -12.22
C GLU A 49 -18.15 3.59 -11.67
N LEU A 50 -17.90 2.32 -11.34
CA LEU A 50 -16.61 1.86 -10.85
C LEU A 50 -15.50 1.95 -11.91
N LEU A 51 -15.77 1.55 -13.17
CA LEU A 51 -14.82 1.76 -14.28
C LEU A 51 -14.47 3.24 -14.47
N ARG A 52 -15.47 4.12 -14.33
CA ARG A 52 -15.26 5.58 -14.41
C ARG A 52 -14.44 6.11 -13.24
N GLU A 53 -14.63 5.60 -12.03
CA GLU A 53 -13.81 5.96 -10.87
C GLU A 53 -12.36 5.50 -11.04
N PHE A 54 -12.11 4.27 -11.50
CA PHE A 54 -10.76 3.79 -11.79
C PHE A 54 -10.07 4.64 -12.86
N TYR A 55 -10.78 4.96 -13.95
CA TYR A 55 -10.24 5.85 -14.98
C TYR A 55 -9.99 7.26 -14.47
N TYR A 56 -10.90 7.81 -13.66
CA TYR A 56 -10.76 9.13 -13.05
C TYR A 56 -9.51 9.19 -12.18
N ILE A 57 -9.33 8.20 -11.31
CA ILE A 57 -8.13 8.06 -10.47
C ILE A 57 -6.88 7.97 -11.33
N GLN A 58 -6.83 7.04 -12.29
CA GLN A 58 -5.68 6.83 -13.18
C GLN A 58 -5.29 8.13 -13.90
N PHE A 59 -6.26 8.79 -14.52
CA PHE A 59 -6.04 10.02 -15.26
C PHE A 59 -5.55 11.15 -14.35
N THR A 60 -6.15 11.31 -13.17
CA THR A 60 -5.76 12.36 -12.22
C THR A 60 -4.35 12.12 -11.71
N VAL A 61 -3.97 10.90 -11.32
CA VAL A 61 -2.61 10.59 -10.85
C VAL A 61 -1.58 10.79 -11.98
N ALA A 62 -1.87 10.33 -13.19
CA ALA A 62 -0.93 10.43 -14.31
C ALA A 62 -0.72 11.88 -14.79
N LYS A 63 -1.76 12.74 -14.74
CA LYS A 63 -1.65 14.14 -15.20
C LYS A 63 -1.27 15.13 -14.12
N CYS A 64 -1.64 14.91 -12.87
CA CYS A 64 -1.38 15.88 -11.81
C CYS A 64 0.08 15.78 -11.34
N ARG A 65 0.85 16.84 -11.64
CA ARG A 65 2.20 17.01 -11.07
C ARG A 65 2.19 17.35 -9.58
N ASN A 66 1.09 17.91 -9.09
CA ASN A 66 0.91 18.29 -7.68
C ASN A 66 0.07 17.23 -6.95
N GLN A 67 0.68 16.55 -5.99
CA GLN A 67 0.07 15.47 -5.21
C GLN A 67 -1.10 15.95 -4.32
N ASP A 68 -1.09 17.20 -3.84
CA ASP A 68 -2.20 17.73 -3.06
C ASP A 68 -3.41 18.08 -3.93
N GLN A 69 -3.16 18.55 -5.16
CA GLN A 69 -4.21 18.76 -6.14
C GLN A 69 -4.84 17.42 -6.56
N ALA A 70 -4.00 16.42 -6.87
CA ALA A 70 -4.45 15.06 -7.19
C ALA A 70 -5.38 14.52 -6.09
N GLY A 71 -4.94 14.61 -4.82
CA GLY A 71 -5.73 14.15 -3.69
C GLY A 71 -7.03 14.91 -3.45
N ARG A 72 -7.14 16.18 -3.84
CA ARG A 72 -8.42 16.92 -3.79
C ARG A 72 -9.36 16.48 -4.91
N GLN A 73 -8.85 16.34 -6.13
CA GLN A 73 -9.67 15.91 -7.27
C GLN A 73 -10.20 14.49 -7.07
N ILE A 74 -9.33 13.54 -6.71
CA ILE A 74 -9.73 12.14 -6.48
C ILE A 74 -10.83 12.04 -5.43
N ARG A 75 -10.70 12.74 -4.30
CA ARG A 75 -11.73 12.70 -3.23
C ARG A 75 -13.07 13.31 -3.63
N ASN A 76 -13.09 14.18 -4.64
CA ASN A 76 -14.32 14.82 -5.12
C ASN A 76 -14.95 14.07 -6.29
N GLY A 77 -14.17 13.28 -7.04
CA GLY A 77 -14.61 12.55 -8.23
C GLY A 77 -14.85 11.06 -8.01
N VAL A 78 -14.81 10.58 -6.75
CA VAL A 78 -14.92 9.16 -6.39
C VAL A 78 -15.92 9.00 -5.24
N ASN A 79 -16.96 8.20 -5.47
CA ASN A 79 -18.09 7.99 -4.57
C ASN A 79 -18.15 6.55 -4.03
N LEU A 80 -18.12 5.55 -4.91
CA LEU A 80 -18.25 4.14 -4.51
C LEU A 80 -17.03 3.69 -3.71
N LEU A 81 -15.83 3.99 -4.22
CA LEU A 81 -14.59 3.64 -3.53
C LEU A 81 -14.33 4.49 -2.28
N THR A 82 -15.14 5.51 -1.96
CA THR A 82 -15.07 6.23 -0.68
C THR A 82 -16.09 5.73 0.35
N ASN A 83 -16.99 4.84 -0.05
CA ASN A 83 -18.02 4.27 0.82
C ASN A 83 -17.57 2.90 1.38
N ASN A 84 -17.20 2.86 2.66
CA ASN A 84 -16.75 1.63 3.34
C ASN A 84 -17.81 0.52 3.36
N GLU A 85 -19.08 0.84 3.59
CA GLU A 85 -20.15 -0.18 3.64
C GLU A 85 -20.29 -0.83 2.26
N TRP A 86 -20.30 0.00 1.21
CA TRP A 86 -20.38 -0.49 -0.16
C TRP A 86 -19.19 -1.38 -0.55
N ILE A 87 -17.96 -0.98 -0.17
CA ILE A 87 -16.75 -1.78 -0.42
C ILE A 87 -16.87 -3.16 0.23
N HIS A 88 -17.34 -3.21 1.47
CA HIS A 88 -17.48 -4.47 2.19
C HIS A 88 -18.51 -5.40 1.53
N GLU A 89 -19.65 -4.86 1.10
CA GLU A 89 -20.72 -5.61 0.44
C GLU A 89 -20.34 -6.09 -0.97
N HIS A 90 -19.48 -5.36 -1.68
CA HIS A 90 -19.17 -5.58 -3.10
C HIS A 90 -17.69 -5.93 -3.35
N ALA A 91 -17.00 -6.47 -2.36
CA ALA A 91 -15.55 -6.71 -2.41
C ALA A 91 -15.11 -7.55 -3.64
N THR A 92 -15.75 -8.69 -3.87
CA THR A 92 -15.47 -9.56 -5.03
C THR A 92 -15.65 -8.81 -6.36
N HIS A 93 -16.72 -8.02 -6.45
CA HIS A 93 -17.02 -7.22 -7.63
C HIS A 93 -15.98 -6.14 -7.89
N ILE A 94 -15.45 -5.48 -6.86
CA ILE A 94 -14.40 -4.47 -7.02
C ILE A 94 -13.16 -5.07 -7.69
N VAL A 95 -12.74 -6.24 -7.21
CA VAL A 95 -11.55 -6.93 -7.75
C VAL A 95 -11.78 -7.38 -9.19
N SER A 96 -12.90 -8.04 -9.48
CA SER A 96 -13.23 -8.44 -10.86
C SER A 96 -13.31 -7.25 -11.82
N MET A 97 -13.80 -6.10 -11.34
CA MET A 97 -13.87 -4.87 -12.12
C MET A 97 -12.50 -4.21 -12.33
N LEU A 98 -11.56 -4.35 -11.38
CA LEU A 98 -10.17 -3.90 -11.58
C LEU A 98 -9.48 -4.69 -12.69
N ASP A 99 -9.67 -6.02 -12.70
CA ASP A 99 -9.13 -6.89 -13.75
C ASP A 99 -9.75 -6.56 -15.11
N TRP A 100 -11.09 -6.41 -15.14
CA TRP A 100 -11.78 -6.04 -16.37
C TRP A 100 -11.37 -4.65 -16.86
N PHE A 101 -11.18 -3.69 -15.95
CA PHE A 101 -10.65 -2.36 -16.29
C PHE A 101 -9.27 -2.46 -16.96
N ASP A 102 -8.33 -3.25 -16.42
CA ASP A 102 -7.01 -3.37 -17.05
C ASP A 102 -7.10 -4.07 -18.41
N ASN A 103 -7.95 -5.08 -18.56
CA ASN A 103 -8.22 -5.72 -19.86
C ASN A 103 -8.77 -4.72 -20.88
N LEU A 104 -9.77 -3.91 -20.51
CA LEU A 104 -10.34 -2.88 -21.38
C LEU A 104 -9.29 -1.81 -21.75
N GLU A 105 -8.42 -1.41 -20.83
CA GLU A 105 -7.33 -0.48 -21.11
C GLU A 105 -6.25 -1.09 -22.03
N GLN A 106 -6.03 -2.40 -21.98
CA GLN A 106 -5.11 -3.11 -22.88
C GLN A 106 -5.69 -3.32 -24.29
N GLU A 107 -6.99 -3.58 -24.38
CA GLU A 107 -7.70 -3.81 -25.64
C GLU A 107 -7.94 -2.53 -26.46
N ASP A 108 -7.87 -1.36 -25.83
CA ASP A 108 -8.03 -0.06 -26.48
C ASP A 108 -6.83 0.30 -27.38
N ARG A 109 -6.66 -0.46 -28.47
CA ARG A 109 -5.55 -0.38 -29.43
C ARG A 109 -5.47 0.95 -30.18
N PHE A 110 -6.52 1.78 -30.10
CA PHE A 110 -6.65 3.03 -30.85
C PHE A 110 -6.53 4.29 -29.98
N ASN A 111 -6.46 4.18 -28.64
CA ASN A 111 -6.34 5.32 -27.74
C ASN A 111 -5.02 5.38 -26.98
N GLN A 112 -4.59 6.63 -26.76
CA GLN A 112 -3.43 7.02 -25.96
C GLN A 112 -3.69 6.68 -24.49
N ARG A 113 -3.36 5.46 -24.05
CA ARG A 113 -3.38 5.05 -22.64
C ARG A 113 -2.78 6.18 -21.77
N GLN A 114 -3.61 6.78 -20.91
CA GLN A 114 -3.24 7.98 -20.14
C GLN A 114 -2.50 7.64 -18.84
N GLY A 115 -2.52 6.38 -18.42
CA GLY A 115 -1.84 5.87 -17.24
C GLY A 115 -1.90 4.34 -17.19
N THR A 116 -1.46 3.77 -16.08
CA THR A 116 -1.33 2.33 -15.86
C THR A 116 -2.14 1.91 -14.63
N LEU A 117 -2.26 0.61 -14.37
CA LEU A 117 -2.92 0.14 -13.15
C LEU A 117 -2.11 0.53 -11.88
N GLN A 118 -0.81 0.82 -12.02
CA GLN A 118 -0.01 1.49 -10.99
C GLN A 118 -0.62 2.82 -10.54
N ASP A 119 -1.12 3.63 -11.47
CA ASP A 119 -1.68 4.95 -11.15
C ASP A 119 -3.01 4.82 -10.38
N VAL A 120 -3.77 3.74 -10.62
CA VAL A 120 -4.98 3.42 -9.84
C VAL A 120 -4.61 3.04 -8.41
N VAL A 121 -3.66 2.11 -8.24
CA VAL A 121 -3.19 1.66 -6.92
C VAL A 121 -2.58 2.79 -6.12
N GLU A 122 -1.77 3.65 -6.75
CA GLU A 122 -1.28 4.87 -6.11
C GLU A 122 -2.42 5.81 -5.73
N GLY A 123 -3.42 5.92 -6.59
CA GLY A 123 -4.59 6.72 -6.36
C GLY A 123 -5.36 6.36 -5.09
N PHE A 124 -5.36 5.08 -4.71
CA PHE A 124 -5.98 4.62 -3.46
C PHE A 124 -5.37 5.29 -2.22
N VAL A 125 -4.10 5.71 -2.26
CA VAL A 125 -3.42 6.45 -1.17
C VAL A 125 -4.18 7.73 -0.80
N TYR A 126 -4.92 8.31 -1.74
CA TYR A 126 -5.70 9.54 -1.51
C TYR A 126 -7.10 9.29 -0.92
N LEU A 127 -7.56 8.03 -0.89
CA LEU A 127 -8.86 7.64 -0.38
C LEU A 127 -8.80 7.40 1.14
N THR A 128 -9.92 7.66 1.81
CA THR A 128 -10.10 7.38 3.25
C THR A 128 -10.24 5.89 3.53
N THR A 129 -10.73 5.14 2.55
CA THR A 129 -11.01 3.70 2.56
C THR A 129 -9.83 2.84 2.11
N ARG A 130 -8.66 3.45 1.92
CA ARG A 130 -7.46 2.83 1.32
C ARG A 130 -7.09 1.46 1.89
N CYS A 131 -7.17 1.28 3.21
CA CYS A 131 -6.84 -0.02 3.82
C CYS A 131 -7.91 -1.08 3.54
N GLU A 132 -9.19 -0.69 3.50
CA GLU A 132 -10.28 -1.61 3.15
C GLU A 132 -10.19 -2.07 1.69
N LEU A 133 -9.77 -1.19 0.79
CA LEU A 133 -9.49 -1.57 -0.61
C LEU A 133 -8.32 -2.58 -0.70
N ILE A 134 -7.28 -2.41 0.12
CA ILE A 134 -6.16 -3.36 0.18
C ILE A 134 -6.63 -4.72 0.70
N LYS A 135 -7.42 -4.77 1.79
CA LYS A 135 -8.00 -6.01 2.30
C LYS A 135 -8.87 -6.69 1.25
N CYS A 136 -9.70 -5.91 0.57
CA CYS A 136 -10.56 -6.38 -0.51
C CYS A 136 -9.77 -7.10 -1.61
N VAL A 137 -8.64 -6.53 -2.06
CA VAL A 137 -7.78 -7.18 -3.06
C VAL A 137 -7.17 -8.47 -2.51
N ILE A 138 -6.57 -8.43 -1.30
CA ILE A 138 -5.90 -9.60 -0.71
C ILE A 138 -6.86 -10.78 -0.55
N GLN A 139 -8.08 -10.53 -0.08
CA GLN A 139 -9.05 -11.57 0.24
C GLN A 139 -9.69 -12.19 -1.00
N ASN A 140 -9.78 -11.46 -2.12
CA ASN A 140 -10.52 -11.90 -3.30
C ASN A 140 -9.64 -12.18 -4.52
N ASP A 141 -8.41 -11.67 -4.57
CA ASP A 141 -7.38 -12.05 -5.53
C ASP A 141 -5.97 -12.06 -4.89
N PRO A 142 -5.63 -13.14 -4.16
CA PRO A 142 -4.30 -13.30 -3.58
C PRO A 142 -3.16 -13.33 -4.60
N ILE A 143 -3.46 -13.66 -5.87
CA ILE A 143 -2.44 -13.85 -6.91
C ILE A 143 -1.87 -12.50 -7.36
N SER A 144 -2.66 -11.42 -7.36
CA SER A 144 -2.19 -10.08 -7.71
C SER A 144 -1.48 -9.34 -6.56
N VAL A 145 -1.53 -9.86 -5.33
CA VAL A 145 -0.92 -9.19 -4.14
C VAL A 145 0.56 -8.84 -4.34
N PRO A 146 1.44 -9.72 -4.87
CA PRO A 146 2.84 -9.35 -5.12
C PRO A 146 2.98 -8.17 -6.09
N GLU A 147 2.15 -8.10 -7.12
CA GLU A 147 2.16 -6.99 -8.06
C GLU A 147 1.67 -5.70 -7.41
N MET A 148 0.56 -5.75 -6.68
CA MET A 148 0.05 -4.62 -5.91
C MET A 148 1.10 -4.08 -4.92
N LEU A 149 1.79 -4.97 -4.21
CA LEU A 149 2.87 -4.61 -3.28
C LEU A 149 4.02 -3.89 -3.99
N ASN A 150 4.49 -4.42 -5.11
CA ASN A 150 5.51 -3.75 -5.92
C ASN A 150 5.06 -2.35 -6.32
N ARG A 151 3.79 -2.19 -6.69
CA ARG A 151 3.23 -0.88 -7.06
C ARG A 151 3.21 0.09 -5.87
N LEU A 152 2.80 -0.36 -4.67
CA LEU A 152 2.83 0.46 -3.46
C LEU A 152 4.25 0.89 -3.08
N LEU A 153 5.22 -0.01 -3.20
CA LEU A 153 6.64 0.28 -2.91
C LEU A 153 7.23 1.30 -3.89
N LEU A 154 6.89 1.22 -5.17
CA LEU A 154 7.28 2.23 -6.17
C LEU A 154 6.70 3.60 -5.84
N SER A 155 5.42 3.66 -5.43
CA SER A 155 4.79 4.91 -5.01
C SER A 155 5.41 5.49 -3.73
N ALA A 156 5.83 4.64 -2.79
CA ALA A 156 6.45 5.10 -1.54
C ALA A 156 7.72 5.93 -1.77
N GLY A 157 8.55 5.55 -2.76
CA GLY A 157 9.76 6.29 -3.12
C GLY A 157 9.51 7.64 -3.78
N ARG A 158 8.31 7.88 -4.32
CA ARG A 158 7.98 9.10 -5.08
C ARG A 158 7.11 10.09 -4.31
N LEU A 159 6.26 9.60 -3.42
CA LEU A 159 5.30 10.44 -2.71
C LEU A 159 5.93 11.23 -1.56
N ILE A 160 5.35 12.39 -1.24
CA ILE A 160 5.79 13.21 -0.09
C ILE A 160 5.51 12.50 1.24
N SER A 161 6.19 12.92 2.31
CA SER A 161 6.17 12.27 3.63
C SER A 161 4.76 12.02 4.20
N LYS A 162 3.81 12.94 4.00
CA LYS A 162 2.42 12.75 4.44
C LYS A 162 1.73 11.56 3.77
N ARG A 163 2.03 11.33 2.49
CA ARG A 163 1.45 10.23 1.70
C ARG A 163 2.22 8.94 1.89
N GLN A 164 3.51 9.01 2.18
CA GLN A 164 4.31 7.88 2.65
C GLN A 164 3.71 7.24 3.92
N LEU A 165 3.13 8.03 4.83
CA LEU A 165 2.41 7.49 6.00
C LEU A 165 1.19 6.64 5.58
N HIS A 166 0.41 7.09 4.61
CA HIS A 166 -0.72 6.32 4.11
C HIS A 166 -0.28 5.02 3.42
N ILE A 167 0.83 5.06 2.66
CA ILE A 167 1.41 3.83 2.10
C ILE A 167 1.91 2.91 3.22
N SER A 168 2.51 3.47 4.28
CA SER A 168 2.92 2.69 5.44
C SER A 168 1.75 1.92 6.07
N GLU A 169 0.60 2.57 6.24
CA GLU A 169 -0.64 1.93 6.73
C GLU A 169 -1.14 0.83 5.78
N MET A 170 -1.12 1.09 4.47
CA MET A 170 -1.54 0.12 3.45
C MET A 170 -0.62 -1.11 3.42
N LEU A 171 0.70 -0.92 3.42
CA LEU A 171 1.67 -2.02 3.48
C LEU A 171 1.54 -2.82 4.78
N TYR A 172 1.32 -2.14 5.91
CA TYR A 172 1.08 -2.82 7.17
C TYR A 172 -0.22 -3.63 7.15
N THR A 173 -1.28 -3.12 6.51
CA THR A 173 -2.54 -3.85 6.31
C THR A 173 -2.32 -5.14 5.53
N VAL A 174 -1.45 -5.13 4.50
CA VAL A 174 -1.10 -6.36 3.78
C VAL A 174 -0.50 -7.42 4.72
N ILE A 175 0.37 -6.99 5.64
CA ILE A 175 1.05 -7.89 6.58
C ILE A 175 0.09 -8.39 7.68
N GLU A 176 -0.86 -7.56 8.11
CA GLU A 176 -1.89 -7.99 9.06
C GLU A 176 -2.81 -9.06 8.48
N GLU A 177 -3.20 -8.92 7.21
CA GLU A 177 -4.04 -9.91 6.52
C GLU A 177 -3.24 -11.16 6.12
N ASP A 178 -1.98 -11.00 5.71
CA ASP A 178 -1.11 -12.11 5.32
C ASP A 178 0.34 -11.92 5.82
N PRO A 179 0.65 -12.40 7.04
CA PRO A 179 1.95 -12.23 7.68
C PRO A 179 3.14 -12.82 6.91
N GLN A 180 2.92 -13.71 5.93
CA GLN A 180 4.02 -14.30 5.15
C GLN A 180 4.81 -13.24 4.36
N TYR A 181 4.18 -12.10 4.05
CA TYR A 181 4.83 -11.00 3.36
C TYR A 181 5.72 -10.14 4.27
N ALA A 182 5.66 -10.29 5.59
CA ALA A 182 6.37 -9.44 6.55
C ALA A 182 7.87 -9.32 6.23
N THR A 183 8.55 -10.47 6.11
CA THR A 183 9.98 -10.52 5.86
C THR A 183 10.34 -9.94 4.49
N TRP A 184 9.57 -10.28 3.45
CA TRP A 184 9.80 -9.78 2.10
C TRP A 184 9.61 -8.25 2.02
N ILE A 185 8.51 -7.72 2.54
CA ILE A 185 8.24 -6.27 2.57
C ILE A 185 9.34 -5.56 3.36
N ARG A 186 9.75 -6.10 4.51
CA ARG A 186 10.84 -5.52 5.32
C ARG A 186 12.13 -5.38 4.52
N TYR A 187 12.53 -6.41 3.77
CA TYR A 187 13.73 -6.34 2.92
C TYR A 187 13.55 -5.37 1.75
N GLN A 188 12.39 -5.37 1.09
CA GLN A 188 12.10 -4.46 0.00
C GLN A 188 12.10 -2.97 0.43
N LEU A 189 11.69 -2.69 1.67
CA LEU A 189 11.79 -1.35 2.26
C LEU A 189 13.23 -0.99 2.61
N LEU A 190 14.00 -1.94 3.15
CA LEU A 190 15.42 -1.74 3.49
C LEU A 190 16.26 -1.43 2.24
N GLU A 191 16.14 -2.25 1.20
CA GLU A 191 16.89 -2.09 -0.06
C GLU A 191 16.64 -0.74 -0.76
N ARG A 192 15.43 -0.19 -0.56
CA ARG A 192 15.04 1.10 -1.13
C ARG A 192 15.23 2.28 -0.17
N GLU A 193 15.70 2.02 1.05
CA GLU A 193 15.82 3.03 2.10
C GLU A 193 14.48 3.78 2.34
N LEU A 194 13.38 3.03 2.43
CA LEU A 194 12.02 3.56 2.63
C LEU A 194 11.44 3.19 4.01
N LEU A 195 10.65 4.11 4.56
CA LEU A 195 9.78 3.87 5.73
C LEU A 195 10.48 3.16 6.91
N PRO A 196 11.57 3.72 7.46
CA PRO A 196 12.35 3.06 8.52
C PRO A 196 11.53 2.77 9.79
N GLU A 197 10.48 3.56 10.07
CA GLU A 197 9.54 3.30 11.18
C GLU A 197 8.68 2.05 10.94
N LEU A 198 8.22 1.84 9.70
CA LEU A 198 7.45 0.66 9.34
C LEU A 198 8.32 -0.60 9.47
N ILE A 199 9.58 -0.55 9.03
CA ILE A 199 10.53 -1.66 9.18
C ILE A 199 10.65 -2.10 10.65
N VAL A 200 10.80 -1.16 11.58
CA VAL A 200 10.89 -1.46 13.02
C VAL A 200 9.60 -2.11 13.51
N ARG A 201 8.44 -1.55 13.12
CA ARG A 201 7.13 -2.08 13.49
C ARG A 201 6.93 -3.51 12.98
N ILE A 202 7.30 -3.78 11.72
CA ILE A 202 7.23 -5.13 11.13
C ILE A 202 8.15 -6.08 11.89
N THR A 203 9.41 -5.66 12.09
CA THR A 203 10.44 -6.48 12.77
C THR A 203 9.98 -6.93 14.13
N VAL A 204 9.46 -6.01 14.96
CA VAL A 204 9.03 -6.36 16.31
C VAL A 204 7.69 -7.10 16.36
N THR A 205 6.84 -6.97 15.34
CA THR A 205 5.49 -7.57 15.38
C THR A 205 5.47 -8.97 14.77
N PHE A 206 6.16 -9.16 13.64
CA PHE A 206 6.00 -10.34 12.79
C PHE A 206 7.28 -11.13 12.56
N CYS A 207 8.45 -10.53 12.82
CA CYS A 207 9.74 -11.21 12.61
C CYS A 207 10.30 -11.76 13.92
N THR A 208 11.20 -12.74 13.79
CA THR A 208 11.90 -13.42 14.90
C THR A 208 13.42 -13.30 14.81
N ASP A 209 13.93 -12.58 13.80
CA ASP A 209 15.34 -12.42 13.50
C ASP A 209 15.84 -10.99 13.80
N GLU A 210 15.17 -10.28 14.72
CA GLU A 210 15.44 -8.87 15.01
C GLU A 210 16.90 -8.57 15.34
N ILE A 211 17.60 -9.48 16.03
CA ILE A 211 19.01 -9.32 16.41
C ILE A 211 19.91 -9.35 15.18
N VAL A 212 19.71 -10.34 14.31
CA VAL A 212 20.48 -10.49 13.07
C VAL A 212 20.20 -9.30 12.16
N PHE A 213 18.92 -8.95 12.00
CA PHE A 213 18.47 -7.83 11.19
C PHE A 213 19.09 -6.50 11.66
N LEU A 214 19.00 -6.18 12.95
CA LEU A 214 19.53 -4.93 13.48
C LEU A 214 21.05 -4.85 13.37
N ASN A 215 21.76 -5.97 13.57
CA ASN A 215 23.20 -6.01 13.35
C ASN A 215 23.56 -5.67 11.89
N GLY A 216 22.81 -6.15 10.90
CA GLY A 216 22.99 -5.77 9.50
C GLY A 216 22.73 -4.29 9.27
N VAL A 217 21.60 -3.78 9.78
CA VAL A 217 21.22 -2.37 9.63
C VAL A 217 22.25 -1.43 10.26
N PHE A 218 22.72 -1.71 11.48
CA PHE A 218 23.71 -0.88 12.16
C PHE A 218 25.10 -0.94 11.51
N CYS A 219 25.40 -2.02 10.80
CA CYS A 219 26.64 -2.14 10.03
C CYS A 219 26.59 -1.31 8.74
N ASP A 220 25.51 -1.43 7.98
CA ASP A 220 25.49 -0.95 6.59
C ASP A 220 24.75 0.39 6.41
N LEU A 221 23.65 0.60 7.14
CA LEU A 221 22.73 1.73 6.94
C LEU A 221 22.33 2.48 8.24
N PRO A 222 23.25 2.74 9.20
CA PRO A 222 22.87 3.31 10.49
C PRO A 222 22.27 4.72 10.37
N SER A 223 22.87 5.60 9.56
CA SER A 223 22.45 7.00 9.42
C SER A 223 21.02 7.15 8.89
N TRP A 224 20.66 6.34 7.90
CA TRP A 224 19.32 6.34 7.34
C TRP A 224 18.30 5.77 8.34
N PHE A 225 18.64 4.64 8.97
CA PHE A 225 17.72 3.97 9.89
C PHE A 225 17.44 4.77 11.16
N MET A 226 18.35 5.68 11.56
CA MET A 226 18.16 6.60 12.68
C MET A 226 17.09 7.66 12.45
N VAL A 227 16.58 7.84 11.23
CA VAL A 227 15.46 8.76 10.93
C VAL A 227 14.14 8.15 11.42
N GLN A 228 14.00 8.03 12.74
CA GLN A 228 12.86 7.45 13.44
C GLN A 228 12.04 8.55 14.10
N SER A 229 10.72 8.39 14.10
CA SER A 229 9.85 9.25 14.90
C SER A 229 9.81 8.81 16.35
N ALA A 230 9.27 9.65 17.24
CA ALA A 230 9.07 9.30 18.64
C ALA A 230 8.16 8.08 18.84
N ASN A 231 7.31 7.75 17.86
CA ASN A 231 6.41 6.60 17.93
C ASN A 231 7.16 5.27 17.91
N SER A 232 8.35 5.23 17.28
CA SER A 232 9.20 4.04 17.21
C SER A 232 9.80 3.63 18.56
N ILE A 233 9.83 4.53 19.55
CA ILE A 233 10.45 4.26 20.87
C ILE A 233 9.81 3.03 21.53
N SER A 234 8.48 2.91 21.47
CA SER A 234 7.77 1.77 22.06
C SER A 234 8.16 0.44 21.42
N HIS A 235 8.43 0.44 20.12
CA HIS A 235 8.91 -0.74 19.40
C HIS A 235 10.35 -1.07 19.78
N PHE A 236 11.24 -0.08 19.88
CA PHE A 236 12.61 -0.31 20.33
C PHE A 236 12.70 -0.82 21.77
N MET A 237 11.81 -0.40 22.66
CA MET A 237 11.74 -0.95 24.02
C MET A 237 11.34 -2.43 24.03
N LYS A 238 10.41 -2.84 23.16
CA LYS A 238 10.06 -4.26 22.97
C LYS A 238 11.25 -5.06 22.43
N VAL A 239 11.94 -4.55 21.41
CA VAL A 239 13.16 -5.17 20.87
C VAL A 239 14.23 -5.30 21.94
N LYS A 240 14.46 -4.25 22.76
CA LYS A 240 15.40 -4.27 23.88
C LYS A 240 15.09 -5.44 24.83
N GLY A 241 13.82 -5.61 25.21
CA GLY A 241 13.42 -6.72 26.07
C GLY A 241 13.73 -8.09 25.47
N ARG A 242 13.55 -8.27 24.15
CA ARG A 242 13.90 -9.52 23.46
C ARG A 242 15.41 -9.76 23.40
N ILE A 243 16.21 -8.69 23.19
CA ILE A 243 17.67 -8.78 23.21
C ILE A 243 18.17 -9.22 24.59
N PHE A 244 17.62 -8.68 25.68
CA PHE A 244 18.00 -9.13 27.02
C PHE A 244 17.62 -10.59 27.27
N GLY A 245 16.42 -11.01 26.87
CA GLY A 245 16.04 -12.43 26.95
C GLY A 245 16.99 -13.33 26.16
N GLU A 246 17.47 -12.88 25.00
CA GLU A 246 18.46 -13.62 24.23
C GLU A 246 19.85 -13.67 24.88
N ILE A 247 20.29 -12.56 25.50
CA ILE A 247 21.54 -12.52 26.26
C ILE A 247 21.51 -13.55 27.39
N GLU A 248 20.44 -13.54 28.20
CA GLU A 248 20.26 -14.49 29.31
C GLU A 248 20.27 -15.95 28.81
N ARG A 249 19.51 -16.23 27.75
CA ARG A 249 19.44 -17.56 27.13
C ARG A 249 20.80 -18.02 26.62
N SER A 250 21.50 -17.16 25.88
CA SER A 250 22.80 -17.48 25.28
C SER A 250 23.88 -17.69 26.34
N MET A 251 23.81 -16.98 27.47
CA MET A 251 24.71 -17.22 28.61
C MET A 251 24.48 -18.57 29.28
N ILE A 252 23.22 -19.00 29.44
CA ILE A 252 22.88 -20.32 30.01
C ILE A 252 23.34 -21.45 29.09
N GLU A 253 23.17 -21.26 27.78
CA GLU A 253 23.53 -22.25 26.76
C GLU A 253 25.01 -22.25 26.37
N ASP A 254 25.82 -21.30 26.89
CA ASP A 254 27.22 -21.06 26.50
C ASP A 254 27.40 -20.78 24.98
N ASP A 255 26.37 -20.19 24.35
CA ASP A 255 26.42 -19.78 22.94
C ASP A 255 27.07 -18.40 22.81
N THR A 256 28.41 -18.43 22.76
CA THR A 256 29.23 -17.22 22.65
C THR A 256 28.97 -16.39 21.39
N VAL A 257 28.55 -17.02 20.28
CA VAL A 257 28.29 -16.33 19.01
C VAL A 257 27.00 -15.54 19.12
N GLN A 258 25.93 -16.19 19.58
CA GLN A 258 24.63 -15.56 19.72
C GLN A 258 24.65 -14.47 20.80
N LEU A 259 25.35 -14.71 21.90
CA LEU A 259 25.61 -13.72 22.94
C LEU A 259 26.29 -12.46 22.37
N ALA A 260 27.35 -12.63 21.57
CA ALA A 260 28.05 -11.51 20.96
C ALA A 260 27.16 -10.73 19.97
N MET A 261 26.30 -11.41 19.22
CA MET A 261 25.33 -10.76 18.32
C MET A 261 24.29 -9.95 19.09
N ALA A 262 23.75 -10.50 20.18
CA ALA A 262 22.77 -9.82 21.03
C ALA A 262 23.37 -8.56 21.67
N ILE A 263 24.59 -8.65 22.22
CA ILE A 263 25.31 -7.49 22.79
C ILE A 263 25.57 -6.42 21.73
N ARG A 264 25.96 -6.81 20.50
CA ARG A 264 26.20 -5.84 19.42
C ARG A 264 24.91 -5.11 19.02
N ALA A 265 23.80 -5.83 18.90
CA ALA A 265 22.50 -5.22 18.62
C ALA A 265 22.08 -4.26 19.75
N LEU A 266 22.29 -4.64 21.02
CA LEU A 266 22.04 -3.78 22.17
C LEU A 266 22.89 -2.51 22.12
N ALA A 267 24.19 -2.63 21.85
CA ALA A 267 25.10 -1.50 21.71
C ALA A 267 24.64 -0.56 20.58
N GLY A 268 24.12 -1.09 19.48
CA GLY A 268 23.52 -0.29 18.41
C GLY A 268 22.27 0.47 18.86
N LEU A 269 21.34 -0.18 19.59
CA LEU A 269 20.16 0.51 20.15
C LEU A 269 20.54 1.64 21.11
N VAL A 270 21.53 1.42 21.98
CA VAL A 270 21.98 2.43 22.94
C VAL A 270 22.76 3.54 22.25
N GLY A 271 23.70 3.18 21.37
CA GLY A 271 24.62 4.12 20.74
C GLY A 271 23.99 4.96 19.63
N TYR A 272 23.24 4.34 18.71
CA TYR A 272 22.62 5.04 17.57
C TYR A 272 21.25 5.63 17.93
N LEU A 273 20.43 4.91 18.68
CA LEU A 273 19.04 5.29 18.94
C LEU A 273 18.82 5.91 20.33
N GLY A 274 19.87 6.00 21.16
CA GLY A 274 19.80 6.63 22.47
C GLY A 274 18.87 5.92 23.45
N ILE A 275 18.59 4.63 23.23
CA ILE A 275 17.75 3.83 24.13
C ILE A 275 18.48 3.68 25.47
N LYS A 276 17.81 4.08 26.56
CA LYS A 276 18.39 4.04 27.90
C LYS A 276 18.32 2.63 28.50
N LEU A 277 19.43 2.23 29.11
CA LEU A 277 19.49 1.09 30.01
C LEU A 277 19.16 1.55 31.44
N ASN A 278 18.49 0.70 32.20
CA ASN A 278 18.30 0.91 33.65
C ASN A 278 19.46 0.26 34.44
N ASP A 279 19.54 0.55 35.74
CA ASP A 279 20.65 0.08 36.58
C ASP A 279 20.73 -1.45 36.68
N VAL A 280 19.60 -2.16 36.55
CA VAL A 280 19.54 -3.63 36.57
C VAL A 280 20.10 -4.21 35.27
N GLU A 281 19.83 -3.55 34.14
CA GLU A 281 20.27 -3.93 32.80
C GLU A 281 21.79 -3.69 32.56
N ILE A 282 22.45 -2.89 33.41
CA ILE A 282 23.87 -2.54 33.30
C ILE A 282 24.78 -3.52 34.05
N VAL A 283 24.27 -4.16 35.10
CA VAL A 283 24.99 -5.06 36.01
C VAL A 283 25.04 -6.47 35.45
#